data_AF-A0A2V3ZQM3-F1
#
_entry.id   AF-A0A2V3ZQM3-F1
#
_cell.length_a   1.000
_cell.length_b   1.000
_cell.length_c   1.000
_cell.angle_alpha   90.00
_cell.angle_beta   90.00
_cell.angle_gamma   90.00
#
_symmetry.space_group_name_H-M   'P 1'
#
loop_
_entity.id
_entity.type
_entity.pdbx_description
1 polymer ?
#
loop_
_entity_poly.entity_id
_entity_poly.type
_entity_poly.pdbx_seq_one_letter_code
_entity_poly.pdbx_strand_id
1 'polypeptide(L)'
;MSSFEILMPKMGESVQEATITKMFVKLNDQVEEDDVLFEIATDKVDSEIPSPVEGKIVEIRFKEDDLVPVGEVVAVIAMGDADDVADSPVEEQSAKEEVLVEETVVEEVVDDFKSESGRFYSPLVKSIAKNENISIQELDSIQGKGKDGRVQKQDVLNYLSQRNGSVTAPVEQAMQEVQAPKPAAQQIEKPKVSMSVGAQDQIVEMDRMRRIIADHMVMSKQTSPHVTAMVEADVTDMVNWRSKVKDEFFKKEKTKLTFMPIIIEAVAKALREFPGINASVDGYNVILKKDINIGVAVALPSNNLIVPVIKNADHKNLIGLANDMNQLADDARNNNLNPDDIQGGTFTISNFGSFKNVMGTPIINQPQVAILAVGTIEKKPAVMETPAGDVIVPRQKMFLSLSYDHRVVDGALGGAFLRKIADYLEEFDINRSI
;
A
#
# COMPACT_ATOMS: atom_id res chain seq x y z
N MET A 1 2.81 -39.52 -24.96
CA MET A 1 2.08 -39.01 -23.78
C MET A 1 1.64 -37.60 -24.11
N SER A 2 0.35 -37.31 -24.04
CA SER A 2 -0.16 -35.96 -24.19
C SER A 2 0.10 -35.20 -22.89
N SER A 3 0.96 -34.19 -22.93
CA SER A 3 1.22 -33.30 -21.80
C SER A 3 0.30 -32.08 -21.88
N PHE A 4 -0.29 -31.68 -20.76
CA PHE A 4 -1.12 -30.51 -20.59
C PHE A 4 -0.40 -29.49 -19.71
N GLU A 5 -0.27 -28.26 -20.18
CA GLU A 5 0.38 -27.17 -19.44
C GLU A 5 -0.67 -26.40 -18.64
N ILE A 6 -0.46 -26.33 -17.33
CA ILE A 6 -1.27 -25.50 -16.42
C ILE A 6 -0.68 -24.10 -16.43
N LEU A 7 -1.45 -23.13 -16.90
CA LEU A 7 -1.08 -21.72 -16.95
C LEU A 7 -1.61 -20.97 -15.74
N MET A 8 -0.88 -19.95 -15.29
CA MET A 8 -1.36 -19.02 -14.27
C MET A 8 -2.61 -18.26 -14.80
N PRO A 9 -3.80 -18.42 -14.18
CA PRO A 9 -5.03 -17.83 -14.70
C PRO A 9 -5.07 -16.31 -14.56
N LYS A 10 -5.82 -15.65 -15.45
CA LYS A 10 -6.04 -14.20 -15.38
C LYS A 10 -7.14 -13.85 -14.38
N MET A 11 -6.76 -13.33 -13.22
CA MET A 11 -7.66 -13.04 -12.09
C MET A 11 -8.13 -11.57 -12.03
N GLY A 12 -8.50 -11.00 -13.19
CA GLY A 12 -9.02 -9.63 -13.32
C GLY A 12 -8.31 -8.79 -14.39
N GLU A 13 -8.91 -7.67 -14.80
CA GLU A 13 -8.33 -6.80 -15.86
C GLU A 13 -7.04 -6.09 -15.43
N SER A 14 -6.82 -5.93 -14.11
CA SER A 14 -5.70 -5.15 -13.54
C SER A 14 -4.61 -5.99 -12.85
N VAL A 15 -4.68 -7.33 -12.88
CA VAL A 15 -3.73 -8.22 -12.20
C VAL A 15 -2.72 -8.78 -13.21
N GLN A 16 -1.42 -8.51 -12.99
CA GLN A 16 -0.33 -8.93 -13.88
C GLN A 16 0.49 -10.10 -13.33
N GLU A 17 0.41 -10.35 -12.02
CA GLU A 17 1.19 -11.37 -11.30
C GLU A 17 0.39 -11.90 -10.08
N ALA A 18 0.65 -13.15 -9.69
CA ALA A 18 0.04 -13.82 -8.54
C ALA A 18 1.09 -14.66 -7.78
N THR A 19 0.96 -14.77 -6.46
CA THR A 19 1.86 -15.56 -5.61
C THR A 19 1.26 -16.91 -5.28
N ILE A 20 2.03 -17.99 -5.37
CA ILE A 20 1.57 -19.33 -4.95
C ILE A 20 1.68 -19.43 -3.43
N THR A 21 0.55 -19.43 -2.72
CA THR A 21 0.52 -19.50 -1.25
C THR A 21 0.61 -20.91 -0.70
N LYS A 22 0.09 -21.89 -1.45
CA LYS A 22 0.07 -23.28 -1.00
C LYS A 22 0.03 -24.24 -2.17
N MET A 23 0.82 -25.30 -2.08
CA MET A 23 0.89 -26.34 -3.08
C MET A 23 0.28 -27.62 -2.51
N PHE A 24 -0.79 -28.11 -3.14
CA PHE A 24 -1.49 -29.31 -2.68
C PHE A 24 -0.96 -30.59 -3.34
N VAL A 25 -0.10 -30.45 -4.34
CA VAL A 25 0.34 -31.53 -5.21
C VAL A 25 1.86 -31.61 -5.29
N LYS A 26 2.41 -32.81 -5.52
CA LYS A 26 3.85 -33.04 -5.60
C LYS A 26 4.26 -33.54 -6.98
N LEU A 27 5.57 -33.48 -7.27
CA LEU A 27 6.11 -34.12 -8.47
C LEU A 27 5.77 -35.62 -8.45
N ASN A 28 5.27 -36.15 -9.57
CA ASN A 28 4.77 -37.51 -9.74
C ASN A 28 3.44 -37.85 -9.04
N ASP A 29 2.70 -36.86 -8.54
CA ASP A 29 1.37 -37.11 -7.96
C ASP A 29 0.32 -37.35 -9.06
N GLN A 30 -0.67 -38.18 -8.76
CA GLN A 30 -1.80 -38.46 -9.65
C GLN A 30 -2.97 -37.56 -9.26
N VAL A 31 -3.49 -36.80 -10.23
CA VAL A 31 -4.55 -35.81 -10.04
C VAL A 31 -5.73 -36.10 -10.95
N GLU A 32 -6.95 -35.96 -10.43
CA GLU A 32 -8.20 -36.08 -11.18
C GLU A 32 -8.61 -34.71 -11.77
N GLU A 33 -9.58 -34.71 -12.69
CA GLU A 33 -10.22 -33.47 -13.16
C GLU A 33 -10.92 -32.77 -11.97
N ASP A 34 -10.82 -31.44 -11.90
CA ASP A 34 -11.28 -30.56 -10.82
C ASP A 34 -10.49 -30.61 -9.49
N ASP A 35 -9.42 -31.40 -9.38
CA ASP A 35 -8.58 -31.41 -8.18
C ASP A 35 -7.81 -30.09 -7.99
N VAL A 36 -7.78 -29.57 -6.76
CA VAL A 36 -7.07 -28.32 -6.44
C VAL A 36 -5.56 -28.54 -6.45
N LEU A 37 -4.86 -27.88 -7.39
CA LEU A 37 -3.41 -28.00 -7.55
C LEU A 37 -2.65 -26.98 -6.69
N PHE A 38 -3.04 -25.71 -6.81
CA PHE A 38 -2.37 -24.58 -6.16
C PHE A 38 -3.38 -23.61 -5.57
N GLU A 39 -3.07 -23.07 -4.40
CA GLU A 39 -3.69 -21.86 -3.87
C GLU A 39 -2.82 -20.67 -4.29
N ILE A 40 -3.44 -19.68 -4.93
CA ILE A 40 -2.78 -18.46 -5.38
C ILE A 40 -3.40 -17.25 -4.70
N ALA A 41 -2.56 -16.30 -4.32
CA ALA A 41 -2.99 -15.02 -3.77
C ALA A 41 -2.58 -13.89 -4.70
N THR A 42 -3.52 -12.98 -4.94
CA THR A 42 -3.27 -11.69 -5.60
C THR A 42 -3.43 -10.56 -4.58
N ASP A 43 -3.08 -9.33 -4.95
CA ASP A 43 -3.32 -8.12 -4.12
C ASP A 43 -4.82 -7.87 -3.79
N LYS A 44 -5.74 -8.71 -4.30
CA LYS A 44 -7.19 -8.50 -4.18
C LYS A 44 -7.97 -9.73 -3.72
N VAL A 45 -7.63 -10.94 -4.17
CA VAL A 45 -8.39 -12.16 -3.87
C VAL A 45 -7.46 -13.38 -3.85
N ASP A 46 -7.75 -14.32 -2.95
CA ASP A 46 -7.15 -15.66 -2.91
C ASP A 46 -8.01 -16.60 -3.78
N SER A 47 -7.40 -17.41 -4.63
CA SER A 47 -8.10 -18.28 -5.57
C SER A 47 -7.38 -19.61 -5.74
N GLU A 48 -8.13 -20.64 -6.08
CA GLU A 48 -7.62 -21.98 -6.27
C GLU A 48 -7.50 -22.26 -7.78
N ILE A 49 -6.41 -22.92 -8.18
CA ILE A 49 -6.22 -23.43 -9.53
C ILE A 49 -6.60 -24.92 -9.53
N PRO A 50 -7.80 -25.29 -10.04
CA PRO A 50 -8.16 -26.69 -10.23
C PRO A 50 -7.47 -27.29 -11.46
N SER A 51 -7.35 -28.61 -11.47
CA SER A 51 -6.83 -29.37 -12.61
C SER A 51 -7.90 -29.48 -13.70
N PRO A 52 -7.63 -29.06 -14.95
CA PRO A 52 -8.57 -29.20 -16.05
C PRO A 52 -8.54 -30.59 -16.71
N VAL A 53 -7.61 -31.46 -16.31
CA VAL A 53 -7.42 -32.80 -16.88
C VAL A 53 -6.95 -33.80 -15.82
N GLU A 54 -7.32 -35.07 -15.98
CA GLU A 54 -6.78 -36.17 -15.19
C GLU A 54 -5.39 -36.59 -15.71
N GLY A 55 -4.44 -36.80 -14.80
CA GLY A 55 -3.11 -37.30 -15.17
C GLY A 55 -2.07 -37.21 -14.07
N LYS A 56 -0.80 -37.38 -14.43
CA LYS A 56 0.33 -37.36 -13.49
C LYS A 56 1.14 -36.07 -13.63
N ILE A 57 1.48 -35.43 -12.51
CA ILE A 57 2.30 -34.21 -12.53
C ILE A 57 3.74 -34.57 -12.86
N VAL A 58 4.23 -34.09 -14.00
CA VAL A 58 5.59 -34.39 -14.49
C VAL A 58 6.58 -33.30 -14.10
N GLU A 59 6.12 -32.06 -14.00
CA GLU A 59 6.99 -30.89 -13.75
C GLU A 59 6.22 -29.81 -12.98
N ILE A 60 6.88 -29.20 -11.99
CA ILE A 60 6.41 -28.00 -11.27
C ILE A 60 7.52 -26.96 -11.37
N ARG A 61 7.22 -25.77 -11.90
CA ARG A 61 8.23 -24.75 -12.25
C ARG A 61 8.49 -23.70 -11.18
N PHE A 62 7.62 -23.61 -10.18
CA PHE A 62 7.67 -22.61 -9.11
C PHE A 62 7.51 -23.25 -7.74
N LYS A 63 8.01 -22.59 -6.70
CA LYS A 63 7.90 -23.03 -5.31
C LYS A 63 6.76 -22.29 -4.61
N GLU A 64 6.39 -22.80 -3.42
CA GLU A 64 5.56 -22.02 -2.50
C GLU A 64 6.25 -20.68 -2.19
N ASP A 65 5.45 -19.62 -2.10
CA ASP A 65 5.82 -18.20 -1.96
C ASP A 65 6.47 -17.53 -3.18
N ASP A 66 6.59 -18.20 -4.33
CA ASP A 66 7.09 -17.57 -5.57
C ASP A 66 6.01 -16.71 -6.25
N LEU A 67 6.46 -15.60 -6.84
CA LEU A 67 5.63 -14.64 -7.59
C LEU A 67 5.68 -14.97 -9.09
N VAL A 68 4.52 -15.24 -9.68
CA VAL A 68 4.39 -15.77 -11.05
C VAL A 68 3.52 -14.83 -11.90
N PRO A 69 4.01 -14.37 -13.06
CA PRO A 69 3.24 -13.63 -14.07
C PRO A 69 2.03 -14.41 -14.60
N VAL A 70 0.93 -13.69 -14.87
CA VAL A 70 -0.27 -14.27 -15.51
C VAL A 70 0.08 -14.83 -16.90
N GLY A 71 -0.33 -16.07 -17.17
CA GLY A 71 -0.07 -16.77 -18.43
C GLY A 71 1.23 -17.59 -18.47
N GLU A 72 2.01 -17.63 -17.39
CA GLU A 72 3.19 -18.50 -17.30
C GLU A 72 2.81 -19.93 -16.86
N VAL A 73 3.58 -20.93 -17.32
CA VAL A 73 3.32 -22.35 -17.03
C VAL A 73 3.75 -22.69 -15.61
N VAL A 74 2.80 -23.04 -14.75
CA VAL A 74 3.05 -23.40 -13.34
C VAL A 74 3.33 -24.89 -13.14
N ALA A 75 2.66 -25.76 -13.90
CA ALA A 75 2.86 -27.21 -13.85
C ALA A 75 2.54 -27.88 -15.19
N VAL A 76 3.07 -29.09 -15.39
CA VAL A 76 2.80 -29.92 -16.58
C VAL A 76 2.25 -31.28 -16.15
N ILE A 77 1.09 -31.66 -16.67
CA ILE A 77 0.39 -32.92 -16.39
C ILE A 77 0.49 -33.85 -17.61
N ALA A 78 0.94 -35.09 -17.44
CA ALA A 78 0.87 -36.11 -18.47
C ALA A 78 -0.44 -36.89 -18.37
N MET A 79 -1.20 -36.93 -19.46
CA MET A 79 -2.45 -37.69 -19.58
C MET A 79 -2.18 -39.08 -20.17
N GLY A 80 -2.65 -40.13 -19.49
CA GLY A 80 -2.66 -41.53 -19.94
C GLY A 80 -2.02 -42.52 -18.96
N ASP A 81 -2.74 -43.61 -18.65
CA ASP A 81 -2.27 -44.73 -17.84
C ASP A 81 -1.28 -45.64 -18.58
N ALA A 82 -0.15 -45.92 -17.94
CA ALA A 82 0.53 -47.22 -18.02
C ALA A 82 1.48 -47.38 -16.82
N ASP A 83 1.25 -48.44 -16.05
CA ASP A 83 2.10 -48.94 -14.97
C ASP A 83 3.55 -49.21 -15.40
N ASP A 84 4.44 -48.81 -14.50
CA ASP A 84 5.73 -49.42 -14.08
C ASP A 84 6.90 -49.53 -15.08
N VAL A 85 8.01 -48.78 -14.86
CA VAL A 85 9.35 -49.32 -14.52
C VAL A 85 10.32 -48.26 -13.93
N ALA A 86 10.85 -48.56 -12.75
CA ALA A 86 12.20 -48.37 -12.16
C ALA A 86 13.19 -47.21 -12.53
N ASP A 87 13.62 -46.51 -11.46
CA ASP A 87 14.98 -46.24 -10.92
C ASP A 87 16.19 -45.80 -11.82
N SER A 88 16.65 -44.54 -11.56
CA SER A 88 18.03 -43.95 -11.59
C SER A 88 18.90 -43.95 -12.88
N PRO A 89 19.96 -43.09 -13.05
CA PRO A 89 20.32 -41.78 -12.44
C PRO A 89 20.76 -40.67 -13.46
N VAL A 90 20.93 -39.43 -12.93
CA VAL A 90 21.76 -38.24 -13.33
C VAL A 90 22.49 -38.22 -14.71
N GLU A 91 22.25 -37.20 -15.56
CA GLU A 91 23.29 -36.26 -16.07
C GLU A 91 22.75 -35.14 -17.00
N GLU A 92 23.63 -34.18 -17.22
CA GLU A 92 23.53 -32.79 -17.65
C GLU A 92 23.60 -32.60 -19.19
N GLN A 93 23.24 -31.38 -19.65
CA GLN A 93 23.60 -30.72 -20.93
C GLN A 93 22.58 -30.61 -22.09
N SER A 94 22.14 -29.36 -22.28
CA SER A 94 22.41 -28.48 -23.44
C SER A 94 21.73 -28.75 -24.81
N ALA A 95 20.78 -27.85 -25.09
CA ALA A 95 20.73 -26.94 -26.25
C ALA A 95 20.17 -27.38 -27.63
N LYS A 96 19.31 -26.46 -28.12
CA LYS A 96 19.03 -26.04 -29.52
C LYS A 96 18.12 -26.97 -30.34
N GLU A 97 17.25 -26.50 -31.24
CA GLU A 97 17.08 -25.22 -31.93
C GLU A 97 15.67 -25.14 -32.57
N GLU A 98 15.29 -23.93 -33.01
CA GLU A 98 14.44 -23.57 -34.16
C GLU A 98 12.96 -24.03 -34.31
N VAL A 99 12.05 -23.05 -34.40
CA VAL A 99 11.17 -22.90 -35.60
C VAL A 99 11.02 -21.42 -35.97
N LEU A 100 11.29 -21.13 -37.25
CA LEU A 100 11.03 -19.89 -38.00
C LEU A 100 9.52 -19.72 -38.30
N VAL A 101 8.94 -18.53 -38.04
CA VAL A 101 8.53 -17.46 -38.99
C VAL A 101 7.19 -17.66 -39.73
N GLU A 102 6.26 -16.71 -39.50
CA GLU A 102 5.50 -15.98 -40.54
C GLU A 102 4.91 -14.70 -39.90
N GLU A 103 5.51 -13.52 -40.05
CA GLU A 103 5.42 -12.55 -41.17
C GLU A 103 4.03 -11.88 -41.34
N THR A 104 3.92 -10.64 -40.87
CA THR A 104 3.06 -9.62 -41.49
C THR A 104 3.89 -8.37 -41.73
N VAL A 105 3.95 -8.00 -43.00
CA VAL A 105 4.75 -6.96 -43.61
C VAL A 105 4.08 -5.60 -43.41
N VAL A 106 4.86 -4.61 -42.94
CA VAL A 106 4.66 -3.20 -43.31
C VAL A 106 5.97 -2.74 -43.95
N GLU A 107 5.93 -2.58 -45.27
CA GLU A 107 6.96 -1.89 -46.05
C GLU A 107 6.98 -0.41 -45.67
N GLU A 108 8.12 0.07 -45.18
CA GLU A 108 8.60 1.39 -45.59
C GLU A 108 10.13 1.38 -45.72
N VAL A 109 10.54 1.87 -46.88
CA VAL A 109 11.88 1.93 -47.46
C VAL A 109 12.84 2.78 -46.62
N VAL A 110 14.04 2.25 -46.35
CA VAL A 110 15.31 3.02 -46.43
C VAL A 110 16.48 2.05 -46.61
N ASP A 111 16.90 1.96 -47.86
CA ASP A 111 18.23 1.49 -48.25
C ASP A 111 19.26 2.53 -47.81
N ASP A 112 20.19 2.13 -46.94
CA ASP A 112 21.64 2.44 -47.02
C ASP A 112 22.32 2.06 -45.70
N PHE A 113 22.74 0.79 -45.59
CA PHE A 113 23.69 0.34 -44.57
C PHE A 113 24.56 -0.78 -45.16
N LYS A 114 25.43 -0.43 -46.13
CA LYS A 114 26.56 -1.27 -46.50
C LYS A 114 27.72 -0.97 -45.57
N SER A 115 28.05 -1.93 -44.71
CA SER A 115 29.32 -1.92 -44.00
C SER A 115 30.46 -2.21 -45.00
N GLU A 116 31.51 -1.39 -44.99
CA GLU A 116 32.74 -1.64 -45.77
C GLU A 116 33.51 -2.87 -45.27
N SER A 117 33.24 -3.35 -44.04
CA SER A 117 33.91 -4.48 -43.40
C SER A 117 33.27 -5.84 -43.72
N GLY A 118 32.12 -5.87 -44.40
CA GLY A 118 31.38 -7.10 -44.69
C GLY A 118 30.78 -7.79 -43.46
N ARG A 119 30.80 -7.13 -42.29
CA ARG A 119 30.31 -7.69 -41.02
C ARG A 119 28.78 -7.68 -40.97
N PHE A 120 28.18 -8.82 -40.62
CA PHE A 120 26.73 -8.98 -40.54
C PHE A 120 26.18 -8.49 -39.19
N TYR A 121 25.12 -7.68 -39.24
CA TYR A 121 24.38 -7.19 -38.07
C TYR A 121 22.92 -7.61 -38.15
N SER A 122 22.36 -8.11 -37.04
CA SER A 122 20.95 -8.47 -36.97
C SER A 122 20.04 -7.22 -37.03
N PRO A 123 18.78 -7.34 -37.50
CA PRO A 123 17.84 -6.22 -37.60
C PRO A 123 17.65 -5.45 -36.28
N LEU A 124 17.68 -6.16 -35.15
CA LEU A 124 17.56 -5.58 -33.81
C LEU A 124 18.78 -4.72 -33.41
N VAL A 125 19.99 -5.10 -33.84
CA VAL A 125 21.21 -4.31 -33.58
C VAL A 125 21.22 -3.06 -34.45
N LYS A 126 20.76 -3.15 -35.70
CA LYS A 126 20.62 -2.01 -36.61
C LYS A 126 19.57 -1.00 -36.09
N SER A 127 18.45 -1.46 -35.55
CA SER A 127 17.43 -0.58 -34.99
C SER A 127 17.91 0.14 -33.73
N ILE A 128 18.61 -0.56 -32.81
CA ILE A 128 19.22 0.06 -31.63
C ILE A 128 20.30 1.08 -32.03
N ALA A 129 21.17 0.75 -32.99
CA ALA A 129 22.19 1.67 -33.47
C ALA A 129 21.60 2.94 -34.08
N LYS A 130 20.50 2.83 -34.84
CA LYS A 130 19.78 3.98 -35.40
C LYS A 130 19.13 4.84 -34.32
N ASN A 131 18.49 4.23 -33.32
CA ASN A 131 17.81 4.95 -32.24
C ASN A 131 18.79 5.68 -31.31
N GLU A 132 19.98 5.11 -31.10
CA GLU A 132 20.99 5.60 -30.16
C GLU A 132 22.13 6.38 -30.85
N ASN A 133 21.94 6.75 -32.13
CA ASN A 133 22.91 7.48 -32.97
C ASN A 133 24.32 6.87 -32.93
N ILE A 134 24.43 5.55 -33.11
CA ILE A 134 25.70 4.84 -33.25
C ILE A 134 26.01 4.70 -34.74
N SER A 135 27.17 5.21 -35.16
CA SER A 135 27.65 5.09 -36.53
C SER A 135 28.09 3.67 -36.88
N ILE A 136 28.13 3.33 -38.19
CA ILE A 136 28.56 2.01 -38.67
C ILE A 136 30.00 1.71 -38.24
N GLN A 137 30.86 2.71 -38.24
CA GLN A 137 32.27 2.60 -37.84
C GLN A 137 32.42 2.31 -36.34
N GLU A 138 31.60 2.95 -35.50
CA GLU A 138 31.52 2.63 -34.07
C GLU A 138 30.97 1.22 -33.87
N LEU A 139 29.95 0.81 -34.62
CA LEU A 139 29.38 -0.53 -34.56
C LEU A 139 30.37 -1.62 -34.99
N ASP A 140 31.26 -1.32 -35.96
CA ASP A 140 32.35 -2.20 -36.39
C ASP A 140 33.44 -2.32 -35.32
N SER A 141 33.63 -1.29 -34.49
CA SER A 141 34.60 -1.30 -33.38
C SER A 141 34.13 -2.11 -32.14
N ILE A 142 32.83 -2.42 -32.04
CA ILE A 142 32.30 -3.20 -30.93
C ILE A 142 32.74 -4.66 -31.07
N GLN A 143 33.44 -5.16 -30.05
CA GLN A 143 33.80 -6.57 -29.94
C GLN A 143 32.55 -7.38 -29.60
N GLY A 144 32.10 -8.21 -30.55
CA GLY A 144 30.89 -9.02 -30.36
C GLY A 144 31.19 -10.29 -29.58
N LYS A 145 30.37 -10.60 -28.58
CA LYS A 145 30.49 -11.82 -27.76
C LYS A 145 29.60 -12.97 -28.23
N GLY A 146 28.84 -12.76 -29.31
CA GLY A 146 28.03 -13.80 -29.92
C GLY A 146 28.86 -14.85 -30.68
N LYS A 147 28.19 -15.95 -31.06
CA LYS A 147 28.75 -16.99 -31.93
C LYS A 147 29.35 -16.35 -33.20
N ASP A 148 30.58 -16.69 -33.52
CA ASP A 148 31.39 -16.13 -34.63
C ASP A 148 31.71 -14.62 -34.51
N GLY A 149 31.78 -14.08 -33.29
CA GLY A 149 32.15 -12.68 -33.05
C GLY A 149 31.06 -11.67 -33.41
N ARG A 150 29.81 -12.13 -33.52
CA ARG A 150 28.63 -11.29 -33.79
C ARG A 150 28.33 -10.37 -32.62
N VAL A 151 28.00 -9.12 -32.93
CA VAL A 151 27.59 -8.12 -31.93
C VAL A 151 26.16 -8.41 -31.50
N GLN A 152 25.93 -8.62 -30.20
CA GLN A 152 24.60 -8.86 -29.63
C GLN A 152 24.00 -7.59 -29.00
N LYS A 153 22.70 -7.61 -28.69
CA LYS A 153 22.00 -6.50 -28.01
C LYS A 153 22.75 -6.03 -26.75
N GLN A 154 23.24 -6.98 -25.95
CA GLN A 154 23.96 -6.67 -24.71
C GLN A 154 25.29 -5.94 -24.97
N ASP A 155 26.00 -6.27 -26.06
CA ASP A 155 27.27 -5.63 -26.41
C ASP A 155 27.07 -4.15 -26.79
N VAL A 156 25.99 -3.83 -27.50
CA VAL A 156 25.63 -2.44 -27.87
C VAL A 156 25.21 -1.62 -26.65
N LEU A 157 24.42 -2.21 -25.75
CA LEU A 157 24.01 -1.54 -24.50
C LEU A 157 25.20 -1.30 -23.56
N ASN A 158 26.14 -2.24 -23.51
CA ASN A 158 27.39 -2.08 -22.76
C ASN A 158 28.27 -0.98 -23.37
N TYR A 159 28.36 -0.90 -24.70
CA TYR A 159 29.07 0.17 -25.38
C TYR A 159 28.45 1.54 -25.10
N LEU A 160 27.13 1.69 -25.14
CA LEU A 160 26.44 2.95 -24.83
C LEU A 160 26.66 3.39 -23.38
N SER A 161 26.67 2.45 -22.44
CA SER A 161 26.96 2.72 -21.04
C SER A 161 28.38 3.28 -20.83
N GLN A 162 29.33 2.88 -21.68
CA GLN A 162 30.71 3.39 -21.67
C GLN A 162 30.87 4.69 -22.49
N ARG A 163 30.09 4.87 -23.57
CA ARG A 163 30.08 6.06 -24.44
C ARG A 163 29.72 7.33 -23.67
N ASN A 164 28.80 7.24 -22.72
CA ASN A 164 28.40 8.38 -21.89
C ASN A 164 29.42 8.74 -20.78
N GLY A 165 30.57 8.04 -20.73
CA GLY A 165 31.62 8.21 -19.72
C GLY A 165 32.92 8.87 -20.21
N SER A 166 33.00 9.37 -21.46
CA SER A 166 34.27 9.84 -22.03
C SER A 166 34.17 11.23 -22.72
N VAL A 167 34.63 12.26 -22.01
CA VAL A 167 35.16 13.49 -22.63
C VAL A 167 36.61 13.65 -22.18
N THR A 168 37.56 13.56 -23.12
CA THR A 168 39.02 13.70 -22.95
C THR A 168 39.44 15.17 -23.13
N ALA A 169 40.09 15.83 -22.15
CA ALA A 169 41.53 15.89 -21.80
C ALA A 169 42.24 17.15 -22.36
N PRO A 170 43.25 17.72 -21.66
CA PRO A 170 44.63 17.42 -22.07
C PRO A 170 45.64 17.20 -20.92
N VAL A 171 46.81 16.70 -21.34
CA VAL A 171 47.89 15.95 -20.66
C VAL A 171 48.95 16.86 -20.02
N GLU A 172 49.49 16.52 -18.83
CA GLU A 172 50.94 16.54 -18.58
C GLU A 172 51.39 15.83 -17.28
N GLN A 173 52.46 15.03 -17.44
CA GLN A 173 53.50 14.58 -16.49
C GLN A 173 53.24 13.50 -15.43
N ALA A 174 54.06 12.46 -15.57
CA ALA A 174 54.23 11.33 -14.67
C ALA A 174 54.86 11.74 -13.34
N MET A 175 54.12 11.56 -12.25
CA MET A 175 54.65 11.30 -10.91
C MET A 175 54.07 9.99 -10.42
N GLN A 176 54.94 9.13 -9.88
CA GLN A 176 54.55 7.90 -9.19
C GLN A 176 53.66 8.27 -8.00
N GLU A 177 52.37 7.94 -8.07
CA GLU A 177 51.46 8.02 -6.94
C GLU A 177 51.16 6.62 -6.41
N VAL A 178 51.42 6.49 -5.11
CA VAL A 178 51.13 5.35 -4.25
C VAL A 178 49.68 4.93 -4.45
N GLN A 179 49.43 3.63 -4.67
CA GLN A 179 48.07 3.08 -4.70
C GLN A 179 47.36 3.37 -3.37
N ALA A 180 46.53 4.40 -3.35
CA ALA A 180 45.52 4.58 -2.33
C ALA A 180 44.43 3.52 -2.56
N PRO A 181 44.06 2.71 -1.56
CA PRO A 181 43.01 1.72 -1.71
C PRO A 181 41.70 2.44 -2.02
N LYS A 182 41.09 2.08 -3.15
CA LYS A 182 39.74 2.51 -3.53
C LYS A 182 38.79 2.10 -2.40
N PRO A 183 38.00 2.99 -1.79
CA PRO A 183 37.02 2.59 -0.80
C PRO A 183 36.03 1.65 -1.48
N ALA A 184 36.04 0.38 -1.08
CA ALA A 184 34.92 -0.49 -1.31
C ALA A 184 33.72 0.21 -0.67
N ALA A 185 32.71 0.55 -1.47
CA ALA A 185 31.41 0.91 -0.95
C ALA A 185 30.87 -0.33 -0.23
N GLN A 186 31.23 -0.47 1.06
CA GLN A 186 30.55 -1.35 1.97
C GLN A 186 29.10 -0.90 1.94
N GLN A 187 28.22 -1.73 1.37
CA GLN A 187 26.82 -1.68 1.75
C GLN A 187 26.81 -1.89 3.26
N ILE A 188 26.66 -0.79 4.00
CA ILE A 188 26.40 -0.85 5.43
C ILE A 188 25.00 -1.47 5.53
N GLU A 189 24.94 -2.79 5.59
CA GLU A 189 23.77 -3.45 6.15
C GLU A 189 23.56 -2.82 7.52
N LYS A 190 22.46 -2.09 7.68
CA LYS A 190 22.06 -1.57 8.99
C LYS A 190 22.09 -2.77 9.93
N PRO A 191 22.84 -2.70 11.05
CA PRO A 191 22.94 -3.83 11.96
C PRO A 191 21.53 -4.23 12.38
N LYS A 192 21.09 -5.43 11.98
CA LYS A 192 19.87 -6.02 12.51
C LYS A 192 20.14 -6.19 14.00
N VAL A 193 19.47 -5.39 14.83
CA VAL A 193 19.52 -5.54 16.28
C VAL A 193 18.88 -6.89 16.59
N SER A 194 19.71 -7.93 16.73
CA SER A 194 19.26 -9.24 17.18
C SER A 194 19.04 -9.15 18.68
N MET A 195 17.79 -9.19 19.10
CA MET A 195 17.46 -9.22 20.53
C MET A 195 17.89 -10.56 21.11
N SER A 196 18.71 -10.56 22.17
CA SER A 196 18.97 -11.77 22.95
C SER A 196 17.76 -12.05 23.84
N VAL A 197 17.00 -13.09 23.50
CA VAL A 197 15.83 -13.52 24.28
C VAL A 197 16.31 -14.34 25.48
N GLY A 198 15.94 -13.95 26.69
CA GLY A 198 16.30 -14.64 27.93
C GLY A 198 15.53 -15.94 28.12
N ALA A 199 16.04 -16.83 28.97
CA ALA A 199 15.43 -18.15 29.20
C ALA A 199 14.02 -18.12 29.85
N GLN A 200 13.58 -16.98 30.38
CA GLN A 200 12.26 -16.79 30.98
C GLN A 200 11.32 -15.96 30.08
N ASP A 201 11.83 -15.50 28.93
CA ASP A 201 11.05 -14.67 28.02
C ASP A 201 10.19 -15.55 27.12
N GLN A 202 8.97 -15.09 26.83
CA GLN A 202 8.07 -15.75 25.89
C GLN A 202 8.08 -15.01 24.56
N ILE A 203 8.38 -15.73 23.48
CA ILE A 203 8.19 -15.23 22.12
C ILE A 203 6.75 -15.50 21.72
N VAL A 204 6.02 -14.44 21.36
CA VAL A 204 4.67 -14.52 20.80
C VAL A 204 4.71 -13.94 19.40
N GLU A 205 4.37 -14.76 18.41
CA GLU A 205 4.32 -14.31 17.01
C GLU A 205 3.11 -13.39 16.77
N MET A 206 3.30 -12.40 15.89
CA MET A 206 2.21 -11.52 15.46
C MET A 206 1.26 -12.26 14.52
N ASP A 207 -0.04 -12.12 14.74
CA ASP A 207 -1.05 -12.57 13.78
C ASP A 207 -0.96 -11.80 12.44
N ARG A 208 -1.61 -12.32 11.38
CA ARG A 208 -1.58 -11.72 10.03
C ARG A 208 -2.04 -10.26 10.04
N MET A 209 -3.14 -9.94 10.71
CA MET A 209 -3.70 -8.59 10.75
C MET A 209 -2.76 -7.63 11.47
N ARG A 210 -2.13 -8.07 12.56
CA ARG A 210 -1.16 -7.30 13.32
C ARG A 210 0.11 -7.01 12.53
N ARG A 211 0.58 -7.96 11.70
CA ARG A 211 1.70 -7.71 10.76
C ARG A 211 1.35 -6.62 9.75
N ILE A 212 0.19 -6.73 9.10
CA ILE A 212 -0.28 -5.72 8.13
C ILE A 212 -0.39 -4.33 8.78
N ILE A 213 -0.98 -4.26 9.98
CA ILE A 213 -1.07 -3.00 10.74
C ILE A 213 0.33 -2.46 11.07
N ALA A 214 1.25 -3.32 11.53
CA ALA A 214 2.60 -2.91 11.88
C ALA A 214 3.33 -2.31 10.67
N ASP A 215 3.30 -2.99 9.53
CA ASP A 215 3.93 -2.51 8.29
C ASP A 215 3.30 -1.20 7.82
N HIS A 216 1.97 -1.09 7.85
CA HIS A 216 1.26 0.13 7.46
C HIS A 216 1.55 1.33 8.37
N MET A 217 1.62 1.13 9.68
CA MET A 217 1.95 2.19 10.64
C MET A 217 3.41 2.65 10.53
N VAL A 218 4.34 1.72 10.31
CA VAL A 218 5.75 2.05 10.04
C VAL A 218 5.87 2.83 8.73
N MET A 219 5.22 2.35 7.66
CA MET A 219 5.16 3.03 6.37
C MET A 219 4.61 4.45 6.51
N SER A 220 3.52 4.64 7.26
CA SER A 220 2.96 5.98 7.51
C SER A 220 3.94 6.92 8.21
N LYS A 221 4.66 6.44 9.24
CA LYS A 221 5.65 7.24 9.95
C LYS A 221 6.88 7.59 9.13
N GLN A 222 7.30 6.70 8.24
CA GLN A 222 8.39 6.97 7.32
C GLN A 222 7.98 7.91 6.18
N THR A 223 6.71 7.84 5.76
CA THR A 223 6.17 8.60 4.62
C THR A 223 5.81 10.03 4.99
N SER A 224 5.11 10.23 6.11
CA SER A 224 4.59 11.54 6.53
C SER A 224 5.43 12.15 7.66
N PRO A 225 6.01 13.34 7.45
CA PRO A 225 6.53 14.17 8.55
C PRO A 225 5.37 14.64 9.44
N HIS A 226 5.11 13.92 10.54
CA HIS A 226 4.00 14.22 11.42
C HIS A 226 4.30 15.45 12.29
N VAL A 227 3.33 16.35 12.37
CA VAL A 227 3.23 17.36 13.43
C VAL A 227 1.87 17.22 14.10
N THR A 228 1.81 17.47 15.41
CA THR A 228 0.56 17.41 16.16
C THR A 228 0.23 18.76 16.78
N ALA A 229 -0.93 19.31 16.42
CA ALA A 229 -1.53 20.46 17.09
C ALA A 229 -2.56 20.00 18.13
N MET A 230 -2.75 20.77 19.19
CA MET A 230 -3.70 20.46 20.27
C MET A 230 -4.49 21.69 20.67
N VAL A 231 -5.79 21.52 20.91
CA VAL A 231 -6.70 22.54 21.44
C VAL A 231 -7.58 21.91 22.51
N GLU A 232 -7.85 22.64 23.59
CA GLU A 232 -8.88 22.27 24.55
C GLU A 232 -10.19 22.96 24.16
N ALA A 233 -11.27 22.19 24.04
CA ALA A 233 -12.61 22.67 23.71
C ALA A 233 -13.54 22.59 24.93
N ASP A 234 -14.34 23.64 25.13
CA ASP A 234 -15.45 23.62 26.09
C ASP A 234 -16.71 22.98 25.52
N VAL A 235 -16.96 21.73 25.88
CA VAL A 235 -18.10 20.96 25.37
C VAL A 235 -19.27 20.91 26.33
N THR A 236 -19.35 21.83 27.29
CA THR A 236 -20.37 21.80 28.36
C THR A 236 -21.78 21.78 27.82
N ASP A 237 -22.09 22.64 26.85
CA ASP A 237 -23.45 22.78 26.31
C ASP A 237 -23.83 21.59 25.42
N MET A 238 -22.88 21.07 24.63
CA MET A 238 -23.01 19.79 23.93
C MET A 238 -23.33 18.64 24.89
N VAL A 239 -22.63 18.56 26.04
CA VAL A 239 -22.87 17.48 27.01
C VAL A 239 -24.23 17.62 27.69
N ASN A 240 -24.60 18.84 28.08
CA ASN A 240 -25.89 19.12 28.70
C ASN A 240 -27.04 18.78 27.74
N TRP A 241 -26.94 19.21 26.49
CA TRP A 241 -27.91 18.91 25.45
C TRP A 241 -28.04 17.41 25.22
N ARG A 242 -26.94 16.71 24.93
CA ARG A 242 -26.97 15.26 24.67
C ARG A 242 -27.55 14.51 25.86
N SER A 243 -27.20 14.90 27.08
CA SER A 243 -27.70 14.26 28.30
C SER A 243 -29.20 14.40 28.47
N LYS A 244 -29.77 15.54 28.04
CA LYS A 244 -31.21 15.81 28.06
C LYS A 244 -31.96 14.99 27.01
N VAL A 245 -31.40 14.83 25.81
CA VAL A 245 -32.17 14.32 24.65
C VAL A 245 -31.93 12.85 24.31
N LYS A 246 -30.82 12.25 24.77
CA LYS A 246 -30.40 10.87 24.43
C LYS A 246 -31.48 9.79 24.61
N ASP A 247 -32.32 9.91 25.64
CA ASP A 247 -33.28 8.86 26.01
C ASP A 247 -34.51 8.94 25.11
N GLU A 248 -34.94 10.15 24.73
CA GLU A 248 -35.98 10.36 23.73
C GLU A 248 -35.51 9.94 22.34
N PHE A 249 -34.27 10.32 21.98
CA PHE A 249 -33.63 9.88 20.73
C PHE A 249 -33.64 8.35 20.62
N PHE A 250 -33.20 7.64 21.66
CA PHE A 250 -33.20 6.17 21.65
C PHE A 250 -34.60 5.57 21.54
N LYS A 251 -35.61 6.18 22.17
CA LYS A 251 -37.00 5.70 22.05
C LYS A 251 -37.53 5.81 20.62
N LYS A 252 -37.20 6.90 19.91
CA LYS A 252 -37.63 7.16 18.53
C LYS A 252 -36.82 6.37 17.50
N GLU A 253 -35.51 6.56 17.51
CA GLU A 253 -34.60 6.07 16.46
C GLU A 253 -34.08 4.65 16.72
N LYS A 254 -34.30 4.09 17.92
CA LYS A 254 -33.74 2.78 18.37
C LYS A 254 -32.21 2.70 18.34
N THR A 255 -31.54 3.83 18.21
CA THR A 255 -30.09 4.00 18.13
C THR A 255 -29.60 4.87 19.27
N LYS A 256 -28.41 4.58 19.82
CA LYS A 256 -27.85 5.37 20.93
C LYS A 256 -27.19 6.64 20.39
N LEU A 257 -27.63 7.80 20.88
CA LEU A 257 -26.93 9.05 20.62
C LEU A 257 -25.72 9.18 21.55
N THR A 258 -24.51 9.00 21.02
CA THR A 258 -23.25 9.28 21.72
C THR A 258 -22.73 10.68 21.34
N PHE A 259 -21.54 11.08 21.83
CA PHE A 259 -20.92 12.34 21.44
C PHE A 259 -20.28 12.29 20.05
N MET A 260 -19.91 11.09 19.59
CA MET A 260 -19.17 10.92 18.34
C MET A 260 -19.92 11.41 17.10
N PRO A 261 -21.24 11.19 16.91
CA PRO A 261 -21.97 11.75 15.76
C PRO A 261 -21.92 13.28 15.70
N ILE A 262 -21.93 13.94 16.86
CA ILE A 262 -21.81 15.41 16.96
C ILE A 262 -20.42 15.87 16.54
N ILE A 263 -19.38 15.15 16.99
CA ILE A 263 -17.98 15.43 16.62
C ILE A 263 -17.76 15.18 15.13
N ILE A 264 -18.30 14.09 14.58
CA ILE A 264 -18.23 13.76 13.16
C ILE A 264 -18.91 14.85 12.34
N GLU A 265 -20.08 15.34 12.78
CA GLU A 265 -20.77 16.46 12.13
C GLU A 265 -19.90 17.74 12.10
N ALA A 266 -19.27 18.09 13.23
CA ALA A 266 -18.38 19.25 13.32
C ALA A 266 -17.15 19.10 12.42
N VAL A 267 -16.53 17.91 12.39
CA VAL A 267 -15.39 17.60 11.52
C VAL A 267 -15.79 17.65 10.05
N ALA A 268 -16.93 17.08 9.67
CA ALA A 268 -17.42 17.10 8.30
C ALA A 268 -17.70 18.53 7.81
N LYS A 269 -18.26 19.40 8.68
CA LYS A 269 -18.41 20.83 8.39
C LYS A 269 -17.06 21.52 8.18
N ALA A 270 -16.11 21.29 9.09
CA ALA A 270 -14.77 21.86 8.98
C ALA A 270 -14.05 21.39 7.71
N LEU A 271 -14.14 20.11 7.34
CA LEU A 271 -13.48 19.59 6.13
C LEU A 271 -13.98 20.26 4.84
N ARG A 272 -15.24 20.72 4.80
CA ARG A 272 -15.76 21.52 3.67
C ARG A 272 -15.10 22.90 3.58
N GLU A 273 -14.84 23.54 4.71
CA GLU A 273 -14.18 24.85 4.76
C GLU A 273 -12.66 24.75 4.54
N PHE A 274 -12.07 23.59 4.84
CA PHE A 274 -10.62 23.35 4.81
C PHE A 274 -10.26 22.16 3.89
N PRO A 275 -10.45 22.28 2.56
CA PRO A 275 -10.22 21.18 1.62
C PRO A 275 -8.78 20.68 1.59
N GLY A 276 -7.80 21.51 1.96
CA GLY A 276 -6.38 21.12 2.07
C GLY A 276 -6.10 20.06 3.15
N ILE A 277 -7.00 19.91 4.13
CA ILE A 277 -6.92 18.85 5.14
C ILE A 277 -7.48 17.53 4.60
N ASN A 278 -8.49 17.59 3.73
CA ASN A 278 -9.10 16.43 3.11
C ASN A 278 -8.35 16.05 1.83
N ALA A 279 -7.08 15.63 1.98
CA ALA A 279 -6.19 15.40 0.85
C ALA A 279 -5.37 14.10 0.99
N SER A 280 -4.71 13.71 -0.10
CA SER A 280 -3.63 12.71 -0.13
C SER A 280 -2.42 13.25 -0.89
N VAL A 281 -1.24 12.69 -0.64
CA VAL A 281 0.01 13.05 -1.35
C VAL A 281 0.41 11.92 -2.28
N ASP A 282 0.72 12.26 -3.53
CA ASP A 282 1.30 11.36 -4.51
C ASP A 282 2.51 12.04 -5.20
N GLY A 283 3.72 11.63 -4.82
CA GLY A 283 4.95 12.31 -5.21
C GLY A 283 4.96 13.77 -4.79
N TYR A 284 4.95 14.68 -5.77
CA TYR A 284 4.86 16.14 -5.57
C TYR A 284 3.45 16.70 -5.80
N ASN A 285 2.46 15.84 -6.01
CA ASN A 285 1.08 16.23 -6.22
C ASN A 285 0.29 16.13 -4.92
N VAL A 286 -0.52 17.14 -4.64
CA VAL A 286 -1.53 17.10 -3.58
C VAL A 286 -2.89 16.83 -4.23
N ILE A 287 -3.50 15.71 -3.86
CA ILE A 287 -4.79 15.29 -4.39
C ILE A 287 -5.87 15.67 -3.37
N LEU A 288 -6.60 16.75 -3.63
CA LEU A 288 -7.74 17.17 -2.82
C LEU A 288 -8.92 16.23 -3.05
N LYS A 289 -9.47 15.69 -1.96
CA LYS A 289 -10.63 14.79 -1.99
C LYS A 289 -11.90 15.63 -1.86
N LYS A 290 -12.81 15.48 -2.81
CA LYS A 290 -14.12 16.16 -2.79
C LYS A 290 -15.09 15.49 -1.83
N ASP A 291 -15.12 14.16 -1.84
CA ASP A 291 -15.95 13.40 -0.92
C ASP A 291 -15.36 13.46 0.49
N ILE A 292 -16.23 13.62 1.48
CA ILE A 292 -15.85 13.64 2.90
C ILE A 292 -16.24 12.30 3.50
N ASN A 293 -15.29 11.37 3.49
CA ASN A 293 -15.45 10.03 4.02
C ASN A 293 -14.66 9.90 5.32
N ILE A 294 -15.36 9.82 6.45
CA ILE A 294 -14.74 9.86 7.77
C ILE A 294 -14.61 8.45 8.32
N GLY A 295 -13.38 7.97 8.42
CA GLY A 295 -13.01 6.77 9.15
C GLY A 295 -13.11 6.99 10.66
N VAL A 296 -13.71 6.06 11.39
CA VAL A 296 -13.74 6.10 12.86
C VAL A 296 -13.07 4.85 13.39
N ALA A 297 -11.99 5.03 14.15
CA ALA A 297 -11.24 3.91 14.69
C ALA A 297 -12.05 3.17 15.77
N VAL A 298 -12.23 1.86 15.58
CA VAL A 298 -12.97 0.96 16.48
C VAL A 298 -12.02 -0.12 17.00
N ALA A 299 -11.93 -0.21 18.33
CA ALA A 299 -11.21 -1.30 18.99
C ALA A 299 -12.02 -2.60 18.92
N LEU A 300 -11.35 -3.69 18.52
CA LEU A 300 -11.93 -5.02 18.44
C LEU A 300 -11.67 -5.83 19.72
N PRO A 301 -12.51 -6.83 20.03
CA PRO A 301 -12.28 -7.75 21.15
C PRO A 301 -10.95 -8.52 21.06
N SER A 302 -10.40 -8.67 19.85
CA SER A 302 -9.11 -9.31 19.57
C SER A 302 -7.89 -8.44 19.92
N ASN A 303 -8.08 -7.29 20.59
CA ASN A 303 -7.05 -6.29 20.87
C ASN A 303 -6.41 -5.70 19.60
N ASN A 304 -7.07 -5.83 18.46
CA ASN A 304 -6.72 -5.18 17.20
C ASN A 304 -7.66 -4.01 16.94
N LEU A 305 -7.39 -3.24 15.88
CA LEU A 305 -8.11 -2.02 15.55
C LEU A 305 -8.50 -2.05 14.08
N ILE A 306 -9.72 -1.61 13.79
CA ILE A 306 -10.23 -1.46 12.43
C ILE A 306 -10.87 -0.08 12.28
N VAL A 307 -10.85 0.47 11.08
CA VAL A 307 -11.32 1.83 10.80
C VAL A 307 -12.43 1.77 9.75
N PRO A 308 -13.69 1.48 10.15
CA PRO A 308 -14.82 1.63 9.24
C PRO A 308 -15.06 3.10 8.88
N VAL A 309 -15.64 3.33 7.71
CA VAL A 309 -15.71 4.62 7.03
C VAL A 309 -17.16 5.04 6.80
N ILE A 310 -17.54 6.15 7.40
CA ILE A 310 -18.81 6.82 7.13
C ILE A 310 -18.65 7.63 5.85
N LYS A 311 -19.18 7.10 4.75
CA LYS A 311 -19.11 7.76 3.43
C LYS A 311 -19.99 9.01 3.38
N ASN A 312 -19.56 10.05 2.66
CA ASN A 312 -20.30 11.30 2.45
C ASN A 312 -20.89 11.88 3.74
N ALA A 313 -20.07 11.94 4.79
CA ALA A 313 -20.50 12.32 6.14
C ALA A 313 -21.09 13.73 6.19
N ASP A 314 -20.69 14.62 5.28
CA ASP A 314 -21.15 15.99 5.18
C ASP A 314 -22.55 16.14 4.58
N HIS A 315 -23.05 15.11 3.90
CA HIS A 315 -24.43 15.04 3.38
C HIS A 315 -25.41 14.43 4.39
N LYS A 316 -24.93 13.89 5.51
CA LYS A 316 -25.75 13.21 6.51
C LYS A 316 -26.17 14.15 7.62
N ASN A 317 -27.41 14.00 8.08
CA ASN A 317 -27.88 14.64 9.30
C ASN A 317 -27.41 13.85 10.54
N LEU A 318 -27.67 14.39 11.73
CA LEU A 318 -27.21 13.77 12.98
C LEU A 318 -27.77 12.35 13.19
N ILE A 319 -29.01 12.09 12.75
CA ILE A 319 -29.64 10.77 12.84
C ILE A 319 -28.90 9.77 11.95
N GLY A 320 -28.65 10.12 10.68
CA GLY A 320 -27.90 9.29 9.74
C GLY A 320 -26.49 9.01 10.23
N LEU A 321 -25.78 10.01 10.75
CA LEU A 321 -24.45 9.84 11.34
C LEU A 321 -24.48 8.90 12.55
N ALA A 322 -25.48 9.02 13.42
CA ALA A 322 -25.61 8.17 14.60
C ALA A 322 -25.93 6.71 14.24
N ASN A 323 -26.79 6.49 13.24
CA ASN A 323 -27.11 5.15 12.76
C ASN A 323 -25.90 4.48 12.12
N ASP A 324 -25.28 5.14 11.13
CA ASP A 324 -24.14 4.58 10.41
C ASP A 324 -22.97 4.28 11.34
N MET A 325 -22.63 5.21 12.23
CA MET A 325 -21.53 5.02 13.17
C MET A 325 -21.78 3.84 14.12
N ASN A 326 -23.00 3.72 14.68
CA ASN A 326 -23.31 2.62 15.59
C ASN A 326 -23.37 1.29 14.86
N GLN A 327 -23.97 1.24 13.67
CA GLN A 327 -24.02 0.05 12.83
C GLN A 327 -22.61 -0.41 12.46
N LEU A 328 -21.78 0.46 11.89
CA LEU A 328 -20.40 0.15 11.54
C LEU A 328 -19.56 -0.28 12.76
N ALA A 329 -19.78 0.33 13.93
CA ALA A 329 -19.08 -0.06 15.15
C ALA A 329 -19.51 -1.45 15.66
N ASP A 330 -20.80 -1.79 15.54
CA ASP A 330 -21.32 -3.09 15.93
C ASP A 330 -20.90 -4.17 14.92
N ASP A 331 -20.95 -3.87 13.62
CA ASP A 331 -20.46 -4.74 12.55
C ASP A 331 -18.95 -4.99 12.68
N ALA A 332 -18.17 -3.97 13.04
CA ALA A 332 -16.74 -4.13 13.33
C ALA A 332 -16.50 -5.12 14.47
N ARG A 333 -17.18 -4.95 15.61
CA ARG A 333 -17.00 -5.81 16.79
C ARG A 333 -17.47 -7.25 16.55
N ASN A 334 -18.47 -7.43 15.69
CA ASN A 334 -19.06 -8.71 15.35
C ASN A 334 -18.43 -9.36 14.11
N ASN A 335 -17.41 -8.74 13.50
CA ASN A 335 -16.74 -9.20 12.29
C ASN A 335 -17.67 -9.34 11.07
N ASN A 336 -18.61 -8.40 10.93
CA ASN A 336 -19.62 -8.34 9.86
C ASN A 336 -19.40 -7.15 8.88
N LEU A 337 -18.24 -6.48 8.94
CA LEU A 337 -17.95 -5.39 8.02
C LEU A 337 -17.78 -5.91 6.59
N ASN A 338 -18.35 -5.20 5.64
CA ASN A 338 -18.06 -5.45 4.23
C ASN A 338 -16.71 -4.83 3.85
N PRO A 339 -16.04 -5.35 2.80
CA PRO A 339 -14.78 -4.77 2.33
C PRO A 339 -14.87 -3.26 1.98
N ASP A 340 -16.00 -2.78 1.45
CA ASP A 340 -16.18 -1.36 1.15
C ASP A 340 -16.29 -0.48 2.42
N ASP A 341 -16.74 -1.05 3.54
CA ASP A 341 -16.93 -0.33 4.79
C ASP A 341 -15.59 0.16 5.39
N ILE A 342 -14.46 -0.42 4.98
CA ILE A 342 -13.12 -0.05 5.48
C ILE A 342 -12.28 0.70 4.43
N GLN A 343 -12.87 1.03 3.27
CA GLN A 343 -12.15 1.65 2.15
C GLN A 343 -12.57 3.10 1.91
N GLY A 344 -11.77 3.83 1.12
CA GLY A 344 -12.14 5.15 0.62
C GLY A 344 -12.24 6.25 1.68
N GLY A 345 -11.74 6.02 2.90
CA GLY A 345 -11.67 7.05 3.94
C GLY A 345 -10.72 8.18 3.55
N THR A 346 -11.17 9.42 3.68
CA THR A 346 -10.40 10.63 3.33
C THR A 346 -9.89 11.37 4.58
N PHE A 347 -10.50 11.12 5.73
CA PHE A 347 -10.08 11.62 7.03
C PHE A 347 -10.37 10.58 8.11
N THR A 348 -9.61 10.56 9.20
CA THR A 348 -9.81 9.61 10.31
C THR A 348 -10.02 10.33 11.64
N ILE A 349 -10.93 9.81 12.46
CA ILE A 349 -11.10 10.17 13.87
C ILE A 349 -10.77 8.95 14.73
N SER A 350 -9.94 9.15 15.75
CA SER A 350 -9.63 8.17 16.78
C SER A 350 -10.05 8.69 18.15
N ASN A 351 -10.77 7.89 18.92
CA ASN A 351 -11.26 8.28 20.23
C ASN A 351 -10.50 7.53 21.33
N PHE A 352 -9.62 8.23 22.03
CA PHE A 352 -8.91 7.68 23.19
C PHE A 352 -9.63 7.97 24.51
N GLY A 353 -10.61 8.89 24.49
CA GLY A 353 -11.40 9.27 25.65
C GLY A 353 -12.22 8.12 26.25
N SER A 354 -12.58 7.11 25.46
CA SER A 354 -13.20 5.87 25.97
C SER A 354 -12.32 5.14 26.99
N PHE A 355 -11.00 5.32 26.91
CA PHE A 355 -10.01 4.76 27.83
C PHE A 355 -9.54 5.76 28.90
N LYS A 356 -10.23 6.92 29.02
CA LYS A 356 -9.85 8.04 29.88
C LYS A 356 -8.50 8.68 29.54
N ASN A 357 -8.00 8.49 28.33
CA ASN A 357 -6.82 9.21 27.87
C ASN A 357 -7.18 10.66 27.55
N VAL A 358 -6.37 11.59 28.04
CA VAL A 358 -6.64 13.04 27.92
C VAL A 358 -6.25 13.58 26.54
N MET A 359 -5.10 13.16 26.01
CA MET A 359 -4.56 13.61 24.72
C MET A 359 -3.65 12.53 24.13
N GLY A 360 -3.34 12.62 22.84
CA GLY A 360 -2.44 11.69 22.17
C GLY A 360 -2.01 12.19 20.79
N THR A 361 -0.94 11.62 20.27
CA THR A 361 -0.37 11.96 18.96
C THR A 361 -0.62 10.81 17.97
N PRO A 362 -1.84 10.68 17.42
CA PRO A 362 -2.18 9.58 16.53
C PRO A 362 -1.25 9.52 15.32
N ILE A 363 -1.02 8.30 14.82
CA ILE A 363 -0.33 8.06 13.54
C ILE A 363 -1.37 8.18 12.42
N ILE A 364 -1.03 8.93 11.38
CA ILE A 364 -1.90 9.17 10.22
C ILE A 364 -2.17 7.83 9.51
N ASN A 365 -3.41 7.63 9.07
CA ASN A 365 -3.79 6.46 8.30
C ASN A 365 -3.58 6.75 6.80
N GLN A 366 -2.46 6.29 6.21
CA GLN A 366 -2.16 6.51 4.79
C GLN A 366 -3.26 5.93 3.89
N PRO A 367 -3.62 6.60 2.78
CA PRO A 367 -2.95 7.76 2.16
C PRO A 367 -3.49 9.13 2.62
N GLN A 368 -4.21 9.21 3.73
CA GLN A 368 -4.74 10.48 4.25
C GLN A 368 -3.59 11.38 4.76
N VAL A 369 -3.83 12.69 4.85
CA VAL A 369 -2.84 13.64 5.37
C VAL A 369 -3.07 14.06 6.82
N ALA A 370 -4.17 13.67 7.44
CA ALA A 370 -4.51 14.09 8.80
C ALA A 370 -5.39 13.08 9.53
N ILE A 371 -5.26 13.06 10.87
CA ILE A 371 -6.07 12.26 11.77
C ILE A 371 -6.37 13.07 13.04
N LEU A 372 -7.63 13.09 13.45
CA LEU A 372 -8.08 13.73 14.69
C LEU A 372 -8.15 12.71 15.81
N ALA A 373 -7.50 13.01 16.93
CA ALA A 373 -7.69 12.31 18.20
C ALA A 373 -8.59 13.11 19.13
N VAL A 374 -9.55 12.41 19.74
CA VAL A 374 -10.47 12.97 20.73
C VAL A 374 -10.15 12.38 22.11
N GLY A 375 -9.91 13.27 23.08
CA GLY A 375 -9.63 12.92 24.46
C GLY A 375 -10.88 12.68 25.31
N THR A 376 -10.66 12.37 26.58
CA THR A 376 -11.75 12.25 27.57
C THR A 376 -12.40 13.60 27.85
N ILE A 377 -13.72 13.59 28.07
CA ILE A 377 -14.47 14.75 28.56
C ILE A 377 -14.36 14.77 30.08
N GLU A 378 -13.82 15.84 30.64
CA GLU A 378 -13.63 16.00 32.09
C GLU A 378 -14.21 17.30 32.60
N LYS A 379 -14.76 17.25 33.83
CA LYS A 379 -15.15 18.47 34.54
C LYS A 379 -13.90 19.15 35.09
N LYS A 380 -13.64 20.37 34.66
CA LYS A 380 -12.52 21.20 35.11
C LYS A 380 -13.03 22.58 35.57
N PRO A 381 -12.38 23.20 36.57
CA PRO A 381 -12.64 24.60 36.89
C PRO A 381 -12.16 25.47 35.71
N ALA A 382 -12.99 26.39 35.26
CA ALA A 382 -12.65 27.36 34.24
C ALA A 382 -13.09 28.76 34.69
N VAL A 383 -12.32 29.77 34.28
CA VAL A 383 -12.68 31.16 34.51
C VAL A 383 -13.70 31.56 33.44
N MET A 384 -14.80 32.16 33.88
CA MET A 384 -15.82 32.76 33.03
C MET A 384 -15.92 34.24 33.39
N GLU A 385 -15.75 35.09 32.39
CA GLU A 385 -15.92 36.53 32.55
C GLU A 385 -17.41 36.86 32.63
N THR A 386 -17.79 37.67 33.62
CA THR A 386 -19.15 38.20 33.74
C THR A 386 -19.10 39.72 33.86
N PRO A 387 -20.20 40.45 33.63
CA PRO A 387 -20.24 41.89 33.88
C PRO A 387 -19.88 42.29 35.32
N ALA A 388 -19.98 41.36 36.27
CA ALA A 388 -19.63 41.57 37.68
C ALA A 388 -18.18 41.17 38.03
N GLY A 389 -17.40 40.69 37.05
CA GLY A 389 -16.04 40.19 37.22
C GLY A 389 -15.90 38.68 36.92
N ASP A 390 -14.70 38.17 37.12
CA ASP A 390 -14.34 36.78 36.84
C ASP A 390 -14.91 35.83 37.90
N VAL A 391 -15.56 34.75 37.43
CA VAL A 391 -16.02 33.67 38.30
C VAL A 391 -15.42 32.35 37.87
N ILE A 392 -15.13 31.48 38.84
CA ILE A 392 -14.68 30.11 38.57
C ILE A 392 -15.91 29.21 38.51
N VAL A 393 -16.15 28.59 37.35
CA VAL A 393 -17.28 27.69 37.11
C VAL A 393 -16.79 26.31 36.66
N PRO A 394 -17.49 25.22 37.05
CA PRO A 394 -17.18 23.90 36.50
C PRO A 394 -17.63 23.82 35.04
N ARG A 395 -16.70 23.50 34.14
CA ARG A 395 -16.96 23.28 32.71
C ARG A 395 -16.52 21.89 32.30
N GLN A 396 -17.16 21.33 31.28
CA GLN A 396 -16.76 20.06 30.69
C GLN A 396 -15.83 20.33 29.52
N LYS A 397 -14.55 19.99 29.69
CA LYS A 397 -13.49 20.27 28.72
C LYS A 397 -13.03 18.96 28.06
N MET A 398 -12.61 19.06 26.80
CA MET A 398 -12.11 17.93 26.01
C MET A 398 -10.95 18.40 25.14
N PHE A 399 -9.84 17.67 25.14
CA PHE A 399 -8.77 17.95 24.18
C PHE A 399 -9.06 17.33 22.83
N LEU A 400 -8.76 18.09 21.79
CA LEU A 400 -8.68 17.67 20.41
C LEU A 400 -7.21 17.71 20.00
N SER A 401 -6.69 16.63 19.43
CA SER A 401 -5.30 16.53 18.96
C SER A 401 -5.27 16.16 17.49
N LEU A 402 -4.76 17.02 16.62
CA LEU A 402 -4.69 16.78 15.18
C LEU A 402 -3.26 16.46 14.79
N SER A 403 -3.01 15.22 14.38
CA SER A 403 -1.75 14.89 13.69
C SER A 403 -1.94 15.08 12.20
N TYR A 404 -0.98 15.72 11.54
CA TYR A 404 -1.03 16.00 10.11
C TYR A 404 0.35 15.90 9.43
N ASP A 405 0.32 15.67 8.12
CA ASP A 405 1.50 15.60 7.26
C ASP A 405 1.97 17.02 6.90
N HIS A 406 3.14 17.40 7.42
CA HIS A 406 3.69 18.74 7.25
C HIS A 406 4.22 19.02 5.82
N ARG A 407 4.08 18.09 4.87
CA ARG A 407 4.28 18.38 3.44
C ARG A 407 3.13 19.16 2.82
N VAL A 408 1.92 18.99 3.36
CA VAL A 408 0.68 19.60 2.82
C VAL A 408 0.06 20.57 3.82
N VAL A 409 0.05 20.20 5.09
CA VAL A 409 -0.62 20.96 6.15
C VAL A 409 0.45 21.67 6.97
N ASP A 410 0.49 23.00 6.89
CA ASP A 410 1.33 23.82 7.76
C ASP A 410 0.65 24.11 9.11
N GLY A 411 1.38 24.76 10.01
CA GLY A 411 0.86 25.11 11.34
C GLY A 411 -0.34 26.06 11.32
N ALA A 412 -0.47 26.93 10.31
CA ALA A 412 -1.59 27.85 10.21
C ALA A 412 -2.86 27.10 9.76
N LEU A 413 -2.76 26.27 8.72
CA LEU A 413 -3.86 25.47 8.21
C LEU A 413 -4.32 24.43 9.23
N GLY A 414 -3.39 23.68 9.81
CA GLY A 414 -3.69 22.65 10.81
C GLY A 414 -4.27 23.26 12.10
N GLY A 415 -3.69 24.36 12.56
CA GLY A 415 -4.18 25.09 13.74
C GLY A 415 -5.57 25.69 13.53
N ALA A 416 -5.80 26.36 12.39
CA ALA A 416 -7.09 26.95 12.06
C ALA A 416 -8.20 25.89 11.91
N PHE A 417 -7.92 24.78 11.24
CA PHE A 417 -8.88 23.67 11.13
C PHE A 417 -9.24 23.08 12.50
N LEU A 418 -8.24 22.81 13.35
CA LEU A 418 -8.47 22.26 14.68
C LEU A 418 -9.26 23.22 15.58
N ARG A 419 -8.93 24.52 15.55
CA ARG A 419 -9.67 25.57 16.26
C ARG A 419 -11.11 25.67 15.77
N LYS A 420 -11.34 25.58 14.45
CA LYS A 420 -12.69 25.61 13.89
C LYS A 420 -13.57 24.47 14.39
N ILE A 421 -13.02 23.26 14.50
CA ILE A 421 -13.74 22.12 15.10
C ILE A 421 -14.09 22.44 16.55
N ALA A 422 -13.15 22.97 17.34
CA ALA A 422 -13.41 23.38 18.71
C ALA A 422 -14.50 24.46 18.78
N ASP A 423 -14.48 25.46 17.89
CA ASP A 423 -15.50 26.51 17.82
C ASP A 423 -16.90 25.93 17.59
N TYR A 424 -17.07 25.01 16.63
CA TYR A 424 -18.37 24.36 16.41
C TYR A 424 -18.88 23.57 17.61
N LEU A 425 -17.98 23.00 18.42
CA LEU A 425 -18.34 22.26 19.62
C LEU A 425 -18.63 23.18 20.82
N GLU A 426 -17.97 24.33 20.88
CA GLU A 426 -18.15 25.36 21.92
C GLU A 426 -19.40 26.21 21.66
N GLU A 427 -19.68 26.56 20.41
CA GLU A 427 -20.87 27.31 19.96
C GLU A 427 -22.11 26.40 19.81
N PHE A 428 -22.13 25.27 20.53
CA PHE A 428 -23.20 24.28 20.41
C PHE A 428 -24.53 24.83 20.94
N ASP A 429 -25.57 24.83 20.10
CA ASP A 429 -26.91 25.26 20.50
C ASP A 429 -27.57 24.24 21.45
N ILE A 430 -27.69 24.62 22.73
CA ILE A 430 -28.33 23.82 23.79
C ILE A 430 -29.84 23.60 23.55
N ASN A 431 -30.47 24.36 22.65
CA ASN A 431 -31.87 24.24 22.29
C ASN A 431 -32.10 23.55 20.94
N ARG A 432 -31.02 23.05 20.31
CA ARG A 432 -31.09 22.34 19.03
C ARG A 432 -32.14 21.23 19.07
N SER A 433 -33.01 21.19 18.06
CA SER A 433 -33.92 20.06 17.87
C SER A 433 -33.17 18.83 17.36
N ILE A 434 -33.62 17.64 17.78
CA ILE A 434 -33.17 16.36 17.21
C ILE A 434 -33.64 16.24 15.76
#